data_AF-A0A674N1Z1-F1
#
_entry.id   AF-A0A674N1Z1-F1
#
_cell.length_a   1.000
_cell.length_b   1.000
_cell.length_c   1.000
_cell.angle_alpha   90.00
_cell.angle_beta   90.00
_cell.angle_gamma   90.00
#
_symmetry.space_group_name_H-M   'P 1'
#
loop_
_entity.id
_entity.type
_entity.pdbx_description
1 polymer ?
#
loop_
_entity_poly.entity_id
_entity_poly.type
_entity_poly.pdbx_seq_one_letter_code
_entity_poly.pdbx_strand_id
1 'polypeptide(L)'
;AHKPVRGRTPAPNEQPEPRPAGVLRLQGSSGTRWRHRGQRDPRTSSAKHKKYIDKHSAEYRLRRERNNVAVRKSRDKAKLRNLETQHKVVELTADNDRLRRRVEHLTRELDTLRGIFRQLPDGSFKPS
;
A
#
# COMPACT_ATOMS: atom_id res chain seq x y z
N ALA A 1 -51.18 -15.76 2.11
CA ALA A 1 -51.03 -14.49 1.35
C ALA A 1 -49.55 -14.13 1.25
N HIS A 2 -48.94 -14.36 0.09
CA HIS A 2 -47.52 -14.06 -0.18
C HIS A 2 -47.37 -12.59 -0.63
N LYS A 3 -46.43 -11.84 -0.03
CA LYS A 3 -46.04 -10.51 -0.54
C LYS A 3 -44.79 -10.65 -1.43
N PRO A 4 -44.75 -10.08 -2.64
CA PRO A 4 -43.63 -10.24 -3.55
C PRO A 4 -42.46 -9.32 -3.20
N VAL A 5 -41.25 -9.81 -3.47
CA VAL A 5 -39.96 -9.10 -3.35
C VAL A 5 -39.91 -7.99 -4.41
N ARG A 6 -39.72 -6.73 -4.00
CA ARG A 6 -39.50 -5.62 -4.93
C ARG A 6 -38.10 -5.77 -5.55
N GLY A 7 -38.06 -6.14 -6.83
CA GLY A 7 -36.86 -6.05 -7.67
C GLY A 7 -36.44 -4.59 -7.83
N ARG A 8 -35.13 -4.33 -7.76
CA ARG A 8 -34.56 -3.03 -8.14
C ARG A 8 -34.46 -3.00 -9.66
N THR A 9 -35.17 -2.08 -10.29
CA THR A 9 -34.98 -1.72 -11.70
C THR A 9 -33.63 -1.01 -11.87
N PRO A 10 -32.80 -1.36 -12.86
CA PRO A 10 -31.63 -0.57 -13.22
C PRO A 10 -32.06 0.68 -14.02
N ALA A 11 -31.51 1.84 -13.68
CA ALA A 11 -31.70 3.08 -14.44
C ALA A 11 -30.89 3.03 -15.76
N PRO A 12 -31.37 3.65 -16.85
CA PRO A 12 -30.65 3.67 -18.12
C PRO A 12 -29.68 4.86 -18.18
N ASN A 13 -28.49 4.59 -18.71
CA ASN A 13 -27.55 5.56 -19.28
C ASN A 13 -26.72 6.43 -18.32
N GLU A 14 -25.71 5.83 -17.69
CA GLU A 14 -24.46 6.53 -17.34
C GLU A 14 -23.32 5.92 -18.18
N GLN A 15 -22.71 6.74 -19.03
CA GLN A 15 -21.53 6.37 -19.81
C GLN A 15 -20.39 5.97 -18.85
N PRO A 16 -19.65 4.88 -19.10
CA PRO A 16 -18.50 4.55 -18.28
C PRO A 16 -17.36 5.54 -18.56
N GLU A 17 -17.05 6.39 -17.58
CA GLU A 17 -15.80 7.17 -17.50
C GLU A 17 -14.58 6.31 -17.89
N PRO A 18 -13.63 6.81 -18.70
CA PRO A 18 -12.44 6.08 -19.06
C PRO A 18 -11.60 5.82 -17.81
N ARG A 19 -11.48 4.54 -17.44
CA ARG A 19 -10.63 4.12 -16.32
C ARG A 19 -9.20 4.56 -16.61
N PRO A 20 -8.48 5.18 -15.65
CA PRO A 20 -7.09 5.55 -15.87
C PRO A 20 -6.27 4.30 -16.19
N ALA A 21 -5.60 4.33 -17.34
CA ALA A 21 -4.69 3.30 -17.78
C ALA A 21 -3.52 3.19 -16.79
N GLY A 22 -3.25 1.96 -16.32
CA GLY A 22 -1.95 1.60 -15.78
C GLY A 22 -1.75 1.80 -14.27
N VAL A 23 -2.56 1.17 -13.43
CA VAL A 23 -2.04 0.71 -12.13
C VAL A 23 -1.33 -0.61 -12.40
N LEU A 24 0.01 -0.56 -12.53
CA LEU A 24 0.83 -1.75 -12.64
C LEU A 24 0.54 -2.63 -11.41
N ARG A 25 -0.21 -3.71 -11.61
CA ARG A 25 -0.40 -4.75 -10.60
C ARG A 25 0.95 -5.41 -10.40
N LEU A 26 1.72 -4.94 -9.42
CA LEU A 26 2.89 -5.66 -8.93
C LEU A 26 2.39 -7.06 -8.53
N GLN A 27 2.76 -8.06 -9.32
CA GLN A 27 2.67 -9.45 -8.93
C GLN A 27 3.58 -9.59 -7.71
N GLY A 28 3.02 -9.48 -6.52
CA GLY A 28 3.71 -9.87 -5.32
C GLY A 28 4.02 -11.36 -5.46
N SER A 29 5.29 -11.68 -5.71
CA SER A 29 5.86 -12.98 -5.40
C SER A 29 5.30 -13.43 -4.06
N SER A 30 4.87 -14.68 -4.01
CA SER A 30 4.43 -15.41 -2.84
C SER A 30 5.42 -15.26 -1.68
N GLY A 31 5.29 -14.15 -0.96
CA GLY A 31 6.05 -13.83 0.23
C GLY A 31 5.46 -14.66 1.35
N THR A 32 6.27 -15.57 1.84
CA THR A 32 6.09 -16.44 2.99
C THR A 32 5.12 -15.84 4.01
N ARG A 33 3.90 -16.38 4.07
CA ARG A 33 2.97 -16.07 5.14
C ARG A 33 3.61 -16.60 6.42
N TRP A 34 4.25 -15.73 7.18
CA TRP A 34 4.66 -16.02 8.55
C TRP A 34 3.41 -16.39 9.35
N ARG A 35 3.16 -17.69 9.46
CA ARG A 35 2.28 -18.23 10.48
C ARG A 35 3.02 -18.04 11.80
N HIS A 36 2.85 -16.89 12.43
CA HIS A 36 3.14 -16.80 13.84
C HIS A 36 2.20 -17.77 14.55
N ARG A 37 2.77 -18.92 14.92
CA ARG A 37 2.24 -19.86 15.90
C ARG A 37 2.29 -19.17 17.26
N GLY A 38 1.46 -18.14 17.41
CA GLY A 38 1.22 -17.46 18.67
C GLY A 38 0.19 -18.25 19.45
N GLN A 39 0.66 -18.87 20.53
CA GLN A 39 -0.08 -19.32 21.70
C GLN A 39 -1.56 -18.87 21.68
N ARG A 40 -2.48 -19.82 21.44
CA ARG A 40 -3.89 -19.61 21.73
C ARG A 40 -4.00 -19.36 23.23
N ASP A 41 -4.37 -18.15 23.63
CA ASP A 41 -4.89 -17.92 24.99
C ASP A 41 -6.08 -18.90 25.17
N PRO A 42 -6.03 -19.81 26.16
CA PRO A 42 -7.05 -20.84 26.32
C PRO A 42 -8.36 -20.31 26.93
N ARG A 43 -8.59 -19.00 26.99
CA ARG A 43 -9.78 -18.45 27.66
C ARG A 43 -11.11 -18.50 26.89
N THR A 44 -11.19 -19.09 25.69
CA THR A 44 -12.52 -19.34 25.06
C THR A 44 -12.59 -20.63 24.25
N SER A 45 -12.82 -21.74 24.94
CA SER A 45 -13.16 -23.07 24.42
C SER A 45 -14.56 -23.14 23.76
N SER A 46 -14.95 -22.18 22.92
CA SER A 46 -16.26 -22.17 22.27
C SER A 46 -16.20 -21.87 20.77
N ALA A 47 -15.24 -22.46 20.06
CA ALA A 47 -15.06 -22.27 18.62
C ALA A 47 -15.65 -23.39 17.73
N LYS A 48 -16.45 -24.32 18.27
CA LYS A 48 -16.97 -25.46 17.47
C LYS A 48 -18.45 -25.79 17.62
N HIS A 49 -19.25 -24.98 18.31
CA HIS A 49 -20.70 -25.10 18.24
C HIS A 49 -21.25 -23.77 17.75
N LYS A 50 -22.07 -23.78 16.70
CA LYS A 50 -22.88 -22.63 16.29
C LYS A 50 -23.92 -22.40 17.39
N LYS A 51 -23.47 -21.87 18.53
CA LYS A 51 -24.34 -21.52 19.65
C LYS A 51 -25.26 -20.44 19.11
N TYR A 52 -26.55 -20.70 19.17
CA TYR A 52 -27.55 -19.68 18.95
C TYR A 52 -27.23 -18.53 19.91
N ILE A 53 -26.83 -17.38 19.35
CA ILE A 53 -26.47 -16.21 20.14
C ILE A 53 -27.73 -15.37 20.28
N ASP A 54 -28.21 -15.24 21.51
CA ASP A 54 -29.25 -14.27 21.82
C ASP A 54 -28.71 -12.85 21.63
N LYS A 55 -29.32 -12.11 20.70
CA LYS A 55 -28.94 -10.75 20.31
C LYS A 55 -29.27 -9.70 21.39
N HIS A 56 -30.16 -10.02 22.32
CA HIS A 56 -30.58 -9.10 23.38
C HIS A 56 -29.75 -9.25 24.66
N SER A 57 -29.01 -10.36 24.78
CA SER A 57 -28.10 -10.62 25.90
C SER A 57 -27.06 -9.50 26.09
N ALA A 58 -26.77 -9.20 27.36
CA ALA A 58 -25.76 -8.20 27.72
C ALA A 58 -24.35 -8.59 27.22
N GLU A 59 -24.05 -9.89 27.22
CA GLU A 59 -22.79 -10.45 26.71
C GLU A 59 -22.59 -10.16 25.22
N TYR A 60 -23.64 -10.38 24.40
CA TYR A 60 -23.60 -10.05 22.98
C TYR A 60 -23.37 -8.56 22.74
N ARG A 61 -24.11 -7.69 23.44
CA ARG A 61 -23.97 -6.23 23.32
C ARG A 61 -22.54 -5.78 23.59
N LEU A 62 -21.94 -6.25 24.69
CA LEU A 62 -20.56 -5.92 25.05
C LEU A 62 -19.54 -6.43 24.01
N ARG A 63 -19.73 -7.65 23.49
CA ARG A 63 -18.87 -8.19 22.42
C ARG A 63 -18.97 -7.36 21.15
N ARG A 64 -20.18 -6.94 20.77
CA ARG A 64 -20.40 -6.08 19.59
C ARG A 64 -19.81 -4.69 19.77
N GLU A 65 -19.96 -4.09 20.95
CA GLU A 65 -19.38 -2.80 21.26
C GLU A 65 -17.85 -2.83 21.14
N ARG A 66 -17.19 -3.83 21.75
CA ARG A 66 -15.75 -4.06 21.61
C ARG A 66 -15.33 -4.23 20.16
N ASN A 67 -16.07 -5.03 19.40
CA ASN A 67 -15.77 -5.24 17.98
C ASN A 67 -15.91 -3.96 17.18
N ASN A 68 -16.94 -3.15 17.43
CA ASN A 68 -17.14 -1.87 16.76
C ASN A 68 -15.96 -0.92 17.02
N VAL A 69 -15.45 -0.87 18.26
CA VAL A 69 -14.23 -0.11 18.60
C VAL A 69 -13.02 -0.64 17.83
N ALA A 70 -12.81 -1.96 17.82
CA ALA A 70 -11.69 -2.58 17.11
C ALA A 70 -11.74 -2.32 15.59
N VAL A 71 -12.93 -2.35 15.00
CA VAL A 71 -13.15 -2.05 13.58
C VAL A 71 -12.79 -0.60 13.27
N ARG A 72 -13.27 0.36 14.08
CA ARG A 72 -12.89 1.78 13.92
C ARG A 72 -11.38 1.95 14.00
N LYS A 73 -10.74 1.43 15.05
CA LYS A 73 -9.29 1.49 15.22
C LYS A 73 -8.52 0.87 14.04
N SER A 74 -8.98 -0.28 13.53
CA SER A 74 -8.36 -0.93 12.37
C SER A 74 -8.47 -0.08 11.10
N ARG A 75 -9.64 0.52 10.87
CA ARG A 75 -9.88 1.42 9.73
C ARG A 75 -9.02 2.67 9.82
N ASP A 76 -8.95 3.31 10.98
CA ASP A 76 -8.15 4.52 11.16
C ASP A 76 -6.66 4.22 10.98
N LYS A 77 -6.19 3.09 11.51
CA LYS A 77 -4.82 2.63 11.24
C LYS A 77 -4.56 2.38 9.74
N ALA A 78 -5.54 1.83 9.01
CA ALA A 78 -5.40 1.62 7.56
C ALA A 78 -5.36 2.96 6.79
N LYS A 79 -6.21 3.92 7.18
CA LYS A 79 -6.18 5.27 6.61
C LYS A 79 -4.84 5.95 6.84
N LEU A 80 -4.32 5.90 8.08
CA LEU A 80 -3.01 6.47 8.40
C LEU A 80 -1.90 5.84 7.57
N ARG A 81 -1.85 4.50 7.47
CA ARG A 81 -0.87 3.82 6.60
C ARG A 81 -0.95 4.26 5.14
N ASN A 82 -2.16 4.47 4.62
CA ASN A 82 -2.33 4.94 3.24
C ASN A 82 -1.80 6.37 3.06
N LEU A 83 -2.07 7.26 4.02
CA LEU A 83 -1.55 8.63 4.01
C LEU A 83 -0.02 8.66 4.13
N GLU A 84 0.55 7.89 5.05
CA GLU A 84 2.01 7.73 5.19
C GLU A 84 2.63 7.21 3.90
N THR A 85 1.99 6.25 3.23
CA THR A 85 2.46 5.73 1.94
C THR A 85 2.45 6.81 0.87
N GLN A 86 1.38 7.61 0.78
CA GLN A 86 1.30 8.73 -0.16
C GLN A 86 2.38 9.78 0.12
N HIS A 87 2.60 10.12 1.38
CA HIS A 87 3.66 11.03 1.79
C HIS A 87 5.03 10.47 1.38
N LYS A 88 5.27 9.17 1.61
CA LYS A 88 6.54 8.55 1.26
C LYS A 88 6.82 8.54 -0.23
N VAL A 89 5.79 8.38 -1.06
CA VAL A 89 5.93 8.51 -2.52
C VAL A 89 6.41 9.91 -2.88
N VAL A 90 5.82 10.96 -2.32
CA VAL A 90 6.23 12.35 -2.59
C VAL A 90 7.68 12.59 -2.17
N GLU A 91 8.07 12.17 -0.96
CA GLU A 91 9.45 12.27 -0.49
C GLU A 91 10.43 11.57 -1.44
N LEU A 92 10.13 10.31 -1.78
CA LEU A 92 11.01 9.51 -2.63
C LEU A 92 11.10 10.08 -4.05
N THR A 93 10.03 10.64 -4.60
CA THR A 93 10.06 11.33 -5.89
C THR A 93 10.98 12.56 -5.84
N ALA A 94 10.84 13.41 -4.82
CA ALA A 94 11.69 14.57 -4.65
C ALA A 94 13.17 14.20 -4.47
N ASP A 95 13.45 13.18 -3.65
CA ASP A 95 14.81 12.64 -3.46
C ASP A 95 15.37 12.07 -4.76
N ASN A 96 14.57 11.34 -5.53
CA ASN A 96 14.98 10.76 -6.81
C ASN A 96 15.36 11.85 -7.81
N ASP A 97 14.57 12.92 -7.92
CA ASP A 97 14.87 14.04 -8.80
C ASP A 97 16.13 14.79 -8.36
N ARG A 98 16.34 14.98 -7.05
CA ARG A 98 17.60 15.54 -6.51
C ARG A 98 18.80 14.69 -6.91
N LEU A 99 18.70 13.37 -6.75
CA LEU A 99 19.77 12.43 -7.11
C LEU A 99 20.05 12.44 -8.62
N ARG A 100 19.01 12.45 -9.46
CA ARG A 100 19.15 12.55 -10.92
C ARG A 100 19.91 13.81 -11.33
N ARG A 101 19.58 14.97 -10.75
CA ARG A 101 20.32 16.23 -10.99
C ARG A 101 21.78 16.12 -10.57
N ARG A 102 22.06 15.47 -9.43
CA ARG A 102 23.45 15.29 -8.96
C ARG A 102 24.25 14.40 -9.90
N VAL A 103 23.65 13.29 -10.36
CA VAL A 103 24.25 12.41 -11.36
C VAL A 103 24.54 13.18 -12.65
N GLU A 104 23.55 13.89 -13.19
CA GLU A 104 23.70 14.66 -14.42
C GLU A 104 24.82 15.72 -14.32
N HIS A 105 24.87 16.44 -13.21
CA HIS A 105 25.93 17.41 -12.96
C HIS A 105 27.32 16.77 -12.93
N LEU A 106 27.50 15.67 -12.18
CA LEU A 106 28.77 14.94 -12.13
C LEU A 106 29.16 14.36 -13.49
N THR A 107 28.19 13.87 -14.27
CA THR A 107 28.42 13.39 -15.64
C THR A 107 28.97 14.52 -16.52
N ARG A 108 28.38 15.72 -16.46
CA ARG A 108 28.89 16.89 -17.22
C ARG A 108 30.30 17.31 -16.78
N GLU A 109 30.60 17.26 -15.48
CA GLU A 109 31.96 17.54 -14.98
C GLU A 109 32.96 16.52 -15.53
N LEU A 110 32.63 15.23 -15.51
CA LEU A 110 33.48 14.17 -16.07
C LEU A 110 33.66 14.32 -17.58
N ASP A 111 32.62 14.66 -18.33
CA ASP A 111 32.71 14.87 -19.77
C ASP A 111 33.56 16.10 -20.11
N THR A 112 33.45 17.16 -19.32
CA THR A 112 34.32 18.34 -19.45
C THR A 112 35.78 17.97 -19.22
N LEU A 113 36.09 17.25 -18.12
CA LEU A 113 37.44 16.79 -17.83
C LEU A 113 37.97 15.88 -18.95
N ARG A 114 37.19 14.91 -19.41
CA ARG A 114 37.55 14.03 -20.53
C ARG A 114 37.80 14.82 -21.82
N GLY A 115 37.00 15.85 -22.08
CA GLY A 115 37.19 16.77 -23.21
C GLY A 115 38.54 17.46 -23.16
N ILE A 116 38.93 17.98 -21.99
CA ILE A 116 40.24 18.60 -21.76
C ILE A 116 41.37 17.59 -21.99
N PHE A 117 41.25 16.38 -21.44
CA PHE A 117 42.25 15.33 -21.61
C PHE A 117 42.45 14.90 -23.07
N ARG A 118 41.39 14.92 -23.88
CA ARG A 118 41.47 14.58 -25.31
C ARG A 118 42.13 15.66 -26.17
N GLN A 119 42.22 16.89 -25.68
CA GLN A 119 42.87 18.02 -26.38
C GLN A 119 44.35 18.14 -26.02
N LEU A 120 44.81 17.46 -24.98
CA LEU A 120 46.21 17.41 -24.60
C LEU A 120 46.97 16.45 -25.53
N PRO A 121 48.13 16.86 -26.10
CA PRO A 121 48.92 15.98 -26.96
C PRO A 121 49.37 14.71 -26.20
N ASP A 122 49.37 13.57 -26.90
CA ASP A 122 49.43 12.18 -26.39
C ASP A 122 50.61 11.82 -25.45
N GLY A 123 51.48 12.76 -25.07
CA GLY A 123 52.65 12.54 -24.21
C GLY A 123 52.64 13.24 -22.84
N SER A 124 51.66 14.09 -22.51
CA SER A 124 51.73 14.94 -21.31
C SER A 124 51.23 14.30 -20.00
N PHE A 125 50.45 13.22 -20.05
CA PHE A 125 49.86 12.63 -18.85
C PHE A 125 50.50 11.28 -18.52
N LYS A 126 51.53 11.32 -17.65
CA LYS A 126 52.04 10.14 -16.97
C LYS A 126 51.48 10.14 -15.54
N PRO A 127 50.48 9.30 -15.21
CA PRO A 127 50.07 9.13 -13.83
C PRO A 127 51.24 8.50 -13.07
N SER A 128 51.71 9.19 -12.02
CA SER A 128 52.76 8.70 -11.11
C SER A 128 52.21 7.77 -10.05
#